data_AF-A0A8T8X3F9-F1
#
_entry.id   AF-A0A8T8X3F9-F1
#
_cell.length_a   1.000
_cell.length_b   1.000
_cell.length_c   1.000
_cell.angle_alpha   90.00
_cell.angle_beta   90.00
_cell.angle_gamma   90.00
#
_symmetry.space_group_name_H-M   'P 1'
#
loop_
_entity.id
_entity.type
_entity.pdbx_description
1 polymer ?
#
loop_
_entity_poly.entity_id
_entity_poly.type
_entity_poly.pdbx_seq_one_letter_code
_entity_poly.pdbx_strand_id
1 'polypeptide(L)'
;MVRRPTVFLPESLLVTREVLNSHRRDLVQQRDDCWVAIKETLTASKGLCEAQCVLWPPITPFTMVSLLVAKHWQSVPPSWQSILLCLAQSIASLKRCERLIVCWDRHDVEAFYKEAEVSPCSNCDPVVHPEWLLFELENNITIRGQQADISQCLIKPDSPGNAIMQLNMGEGKTTVITAMAALSLADGSEICLGWNLGPAVNQIPFSRATPIDKGMIRNLRTIYEECKRSRGVLLTLSEQILSFRLVGLDLVSRDLALAQEAIQLERFIQQTCRNIIDESDEILDPKFQLVYTMGTQQCLDGSSDRWQMAQSLLTLVEDQASGLHSRAPSLLDLERRGVCFPIVHFLKPGTVEIVIELMLQTLFENGLPGLPLHCWPQYIYDSACRFVSVTSVTSQDERTLRDAFAGGVIMNRLLVLRGLLAHGIFQFALSGKRWNVDYGLHPSRCMMAVPFRARGVPSEHAEFGHPDVAVTLTCLSYYY
;
A
#
# COMPACT_ATOMS: atom_id res chain seq x y z
N MET A 1 -5.53 28.33 3.25
CA MET A 1 -6.64 27.80 2.42
C MET A 1 -6.89 28.79 1.28
N VAL A 2 -6.13 28.70 0.20
CA VAL A 2 -6.42 29.49 -1.02
C VAL A 2 -7.48 28.71 -1.77
N ARG A 3 -8.72 29.23 -1.79
CA ARG A 3 -9.81 28.67 -2.62
C ARG A 3 -9.35 28.75 -4.07
N ARG A 4 -9.28 27.61 -4.78
CA ARG A 4 -9.19 27.61 -6.25
C ARG A 4 -10.39 28.45 -6.77
N PRO A 5 -10.19 29.39 -7.70
CA PRO A 5 -11.32 29.97 -8.41
C PRO A 5 -12.05 28.82 -9.12
N THR A 6 -13.36 28.75 -8.98
CA THR A 6 -14.20 27.88 -9.81
C THR A 6 -14.07 28.37 -11.25
N VAL A 7 -13.21 27.73 -12.03
CA VAL A 7 -13.14 27.93 -13.47
C VAL A 7 -14.45 27.37 -14.02
N PHE A 8 -15.35 28.24 -14.48
CA PHE A 8 -16.52 27.84 -15.23
C PHE A 8 -16.02 27.29 -16.57
N LEU A 9 -16.00 25.97 -16.70
CA LEU A 9 -15.75 25.32 -17.98
C LEU A 9 -16.89 25.69 -18.94
N PRO A 10 -16.59 26.13 -20.17
CA PRO A 10 -17.62 26.42 -21.16
C PRO A 10 -18.53 25.21 -21.38
N GLU A 11 -19.83 25.44 -21.58
CA GLU A 11 -20.81 24.36 -21.83
C GLU A 11 -20.66 23.71 -23.22
N SER A 12 -19.84 24.29 -24.09
CA SER A 12 -19.60 23.82 -25.46
C SER A 12 -18.16 24.03 -25.90
N LEU A 13 -17.73 23.26 -26.90
CA LEU A 13 -16.41 23.39 -27.51
C LEU A 13 -16.35 24.65 -28.37
N LEU A 14 -15.62 25.66 -27.91
CA LEU A 14 -15.46 26.94 -28.62
C LEU A 14 -14.55 26.86 -29.87
N VAL A 15 -13.84 25.75 -30.05
CA VAL A 15 -12.90 25.54 -31.16
C VAL A 15 -13.53 24.60 -32.20
N THR A 16 -13.48 24.99 -33.47
CA THR A 16 -13.98 24.13 -34.56
C THR A 16 -12.99 23.01 -34.90
N ARG A 17 -13.51 21.91 -35.45
CA ARG A 17 -12.67 20.79 -35.91
C ARG A 17 -11.68 21.22 -36.99
N GLU A 18 -12.03 22.18 -37.85
CA GLU A 18 -11.09 22.66 -38.89
C GLU A 18 -9.85 23.31 -38.28
N VAL A 19 -10.01 24.07 -37.19
CA VAL A 19 -8.88 24.70 -36.48
C VAL A 19 -7.94 23.63 -35.92
N LEU A 20 -8.49 22.61 -35.25
CA LEU A 20 -7.69 21.49 -34.72
C LEU A 20 -6.99 20.71 -35.84
N ASN A 21 -7.67 20.44 -36.95
CA ASN A 21 -7.09 19.76 -38.11
C ASN A 21 -6.00 20.61 -38.80
N SER A 22 -6.18 21.93 -38.87
CA SER A 22 -5.15 22.82 -39.39
C SER A 22 -3.91 22.79 -38.51
N HIS A 23 -4.09 22.97 -37.20
CA HIS A 23 -2.99 22.92 -36.24
C HIS A 23 -2.27 21.56 -36.25
N ARG A 24 -3.01 20.47 -36.37
CA ARG A 24 -2.44 19.12 -36.54
C ARG A 24 -1.56 19.03 -37.79
N ARG A 25 -2.00 19.58 -38.93
CA ARG A 25 -1.18 19.58 -40.16
C ARG A 25 0.12 20.35 -39.97
N ASP A 26 0.06 21.50 -39.30
CA ASP A 26 1.25 22.30 -39.01
C ASP A 26 2.25 21.53 -38.11
N LEU A 27 1.74 20.83 -37.09
CA LEU A 27 2.55 19.99 -36.20
C LEU A 27 3.14 18.75 -36.89
N VAL A 28 2.40 18.14 -37.82
CA VAL A 28 2.92 17.04 -38.66
C VAL A 28 4.05 17.55 -39.53
N GLN A 29 3.88 18.71 -40.18
CA GLN A 29 4.91 19.32 -41.00
C GLN A 29 6.16 19.63 -40.17
N GLN A 30 6.00 20.26 -39.00
CA GLN A 30 7.11 20.56 -38.09
C GLN A 30 7.90 19.31 -37.70
N ARG A 31 7.21 18.23 -37.30
CA ARG A 31 7.84 16.95 -36.97
C ARG A 31 8.61 16.38 -38.18
N ASP A 32 7.99 16.39 -39.36
CA ASP A 32 8.56 15.81 -40.57
C ASP A 32 9.78 16.62 -41.04
N ASP A 33 9.74 17.95 -40.96
CA ASP A 33 10.88 18.82 -41.26
C ASP A 33 12.05 18.55 -40.30
N CYS A 34 11.79 18.44 -38.99
CA CYS A 34 12.79 18.06 -38.00
C CYS A 34 13.39 16.67 -38.31
N TRP A 35 12.55 15.71 -38.69
CA TRP A 35 13.00 14.35 -39.00
C TRP A 35 13.84 14.29 -40.29
N VAL A 36 13.44 15.02 -41.33
CA VAL A 36 14.20 15.12 -42.59
C VAL A 36 15.57 15.73 -42.32
N ALA A 37 15.65 16.82 -41.55
CA ALA A 37 16.93 17.44 -41.19
C ALA A 37 17.86 16.48 -40.43
N ILE A 38 17.33 15.70 -39.48
CA ILE A 38 18.10 14.66 -38.76
C ILE A 38 18.62 13.61 -39.74
N LYS A 39 17.77 13.12 -40.65
CA LYS A 39 18.12 12.08 -41.62
C LYS A 39 19.20 12.56 -42.60
N GLU A 40 19.11 13.80 -43.08
CA GLU A 40 20.12 14.41 -43.95
C GLU A 40 21.46 14.58 -43.23
N THR A 41 21.43 14.99 -41.95
CA THR A 41 22.65 15.16 -41.15
C THR A 41 23.34 13.83 -40.85
N LEU A 42 22.58 12.76 -40.58
CA LEU A 42 23.13 11.42 -40.32
C LEU A 42 23.69 10.74 -41.58
N THR A 43 23.21 11.11 -42.77
CA THR A 43 23.64 10.52 -44.04
C THR A 43 24.84 11.22 -44.69
N ALA A 44 25.25 12.39 -44.18
CA ALA A 44 26.29 13.24 -44.77
C ALA A 44 27.74 12.89 -44.38
N SER A 45 27.99 11.91 -43.49
CA SER A 45 29.34 11.54 -43.06
C SER A 45 30.04 10.61 -44.07
N LYS A 46 30.62 11.20 -45.13
CA LYS A 46 31.48 10.53 -46.14
C LYS A 46 32.81 9.93 -45.59
N GLY A 47 32.98 9.79 -44.27
CA GLY A 47 34.28 9.46 -43.65
C GLY A 47 34.36 8.17 -42.82
N LEU A 48 33.26 7.43 -42.63
CA LEU A 48 33.26 6.17 -41.85
C LEU A 48 32.96 4.93 -42.70
N CYS A 49 33.06 5.04 -44.03
CA CYS A 49 32.79 3.95 -44.96
C CYS A 49 34.04 3.14 -45.31
N GLU A 50 34.54 2.35 -44.36
CA GLU A 50 35.23 1.09 -44.67
C GLU A 50 34.82 0.01 -43.65
N ALA A 51 33.55 -0.34 -43.64
CA ALA A 51 33.09 -1.62 -43.11
C ALA A 51 31.98 -2.13 -44.04
N GLN A 52 32.41 -2.78 -45.12
CA GLN A 52 31.53 -3.57 -45.97
C GLN A 52 30.87 -4.66 -45.10
N CYS A 53 29.53 -4.70 -45.11
CA CYS A 53 28.67 -5.72 -44.47
C CYS A 53 28.30 -5.57 -42.98
N VAL A 54 27.97 -4.37 -42.50
CA VAL A 54 27.10 -4.23 -41.30
C VAL A 54 25.82 -3.48 -41.69
N LEU A 55 24.68 -4.18 -41.63
CA LEU A 55 23.36 -3.55 -41.76
C LEU A 55 23.19 -2.59 -40.58
N TRP A 56 23.05 -1.30 -40.87
CA TRP A 56 22.72 -0.32 -39.83
C TRP A 56 21.33 -0.60 -39.27
N PRO A 57 21.14 -0.51 -37.94
CA PRO A 57 19.80 -0.65 -37.36
C PRO A 57 18.87 0.42 -37.96
N PRO A 58 17.58 0.10 -38.17
CA PRO A 58 16.63 1.05 -38.75
C PRO A 58 16.48 2.27 -37.85
N ILE A 59 16.85 3.43 -38.37
CA ILE A 59 16.72 4.71 -37.68
C ILE A 59 15.29 5.22 -37.88
N THR A 60 14.54 5.28 -36.78
CA THR A 60 13.16 5.79 -36.70
C THR A 60 13.08 6.98 -35.73
N PRO A 61 12.03 7.83 -35.81
CA PRO A 61 11.85 8.91 -34.83
C PRO A 61 11.85 8.40 -33.39
N PHE A 62 11.25 7.22 -33.16
CA PHE A 62 11.23 6.58 -31.86
C PHE A 62 12.63 6.18 -31.37
N THR A 63 13.47 5.59 -32.24
CA THR A 63 14.86 5.26 -31.85
C THR A 63 15.70 6.50 -31.54
N MET A 64 15.45 7.63 -32.20
CA MET A 64 16.15 8.89 -31.87
C MET A 64 15.67 9.48 -30.55
N VAL A 65 14.35 9.50 -30.32
CA VAL A 65 13.75 9.92 -29.05
C VAL A 65 14.19 9.02 -27.89
N SER A 66 14.44 7.73 -28.12
CA SER A 66 14.93 6.82 -27.07
C SER A 66 16.31 7.21 -26.51
N LEU A 67 17.06 8.08 -27.19
CA LEU A 67 18.32 8.62 -26.69
C LEU A 67 18.15 9.64 -25.54
N LEU A 68 16.91 10.09 -25.29
CA LEU A 68 16.56 10.94 -24.14
C LEU A 68 16.66 10.20 -22.80
N VAL A 69 16.77 8.86 -22.82
CA VAL A 69 17.06 8.08 -21.60
C VAL A 69 18.37 8.56 -20.98
N ALA A 70 18.35 8.84 -19.67
CA ALA A 70 19.46 9.46 -18.94
C ALA A 70 20.83 8.79 -19.19
N LYS A 71 20.86 7.45 -19.30
CA LYS A 71 22.08 6.68 -19.59
C LYS A 71 22.73 7.07 -20.92
N HIS A 72 21.92 7.31 -21.95
CA HIS A 72 22.39 7.69 -23.28
C HIS A 72 22.57 9.19 -23.42
N TRP A 73 21.73 9.99 -22.76
CA TRP A 73 21.72 11.44 -22.85
C TRP A 73 23.07 12.09 -22.56
N GLN A 74 23.81 11.56 -21.57
CA GLN A 74 25.15 12.03 -21.21
C GLN A 74 26.20 11.82 -22.32
N SER A 75 25.95 10.89 -23.24
CA SER A 75 26.83 10.62 -24.39
C SER A 75 26.41 11.42 -25.63
N VAL A 76 25.25 12.09 -25.62
CA VAL A 76 24.76 12.89 -26.74
C VAL A 76 25.45 14.26 -26.74
N PRO A 77 26.06 14.69 -27.86
CA PRO A 77 26.65 16.03 -27.96
C PRO A 77 25.61 17.15 -27.76
N PRO A 78 25.96 18.30 -27.15
CA PRO A 78 25.00 19.39 -26.87
C PRO A 78 24.24 19.91 -28.10
N SER A 79 24.88 19.93 -29.28
CA SER A 79 24.24 20.31 -30.54
C SER A 79 23.14 19.33 -30.97
N TRP A 80 23.31 18.05 -30.66
CA TRP A 80 22.32 17.01 -30.92
C TRP A 80 21.22 16.98 -29.85
N GLN A 81 21.54 17.37 -28.61
CA GLN A 81 20.56 17.45 -27.53
C GLN A 81 19.41 18.41 -27.90
N SER A 82 19.72 19.61 -28.39
CA SER A 82 18.70 20.57 -28.81
C SER A 82 17.85 20.06 -29.98
N ILE A 83 18.45 19.35 -30.94
CA ILE A 83 17.76 18.76 -32.09
C ILE A 83 16.81 17.64 -31.64
N LEU A 84 17.28 16.74 -30.77
CA LEU A 84 16.47 15.64 -30.24
C LEU A 84 15.32 16.13 -29.37
N LEU A 85 15.55 17.17 -28.56
CA LEU A 85 14.50 17.82 -27.78
C LEU A 85 13.45 18.47 -28.69
N CYS A 86 13.88 19.17 -29.74
CA CYS A 86 12.97 19.77 -30.71
C CYS A 86 12.10 18.70 -31.40
N LEU A 87 12.71 17.59 -31.84
CA LEU A 87 11.97 16.46 -32.39
C LEU A 87 10.96 15.91 -31.37
N ALA A 88 11.39 15.62 -30.15
CA ALA A 88 10.53 15.05 -29.11
C ALA A 88 9.37 15.98 -28.73
N GLN A 89 9.62 17.29 -28.59
CA GLN A 89 8.58 18.30 -28.33
C GLN A 89 7.58 18.42 -29.48
N SER A 90 8.04 18.31 -30.74
CA SER A 90 7.14 18.32 -31.91
C SER A 90 6.20 17.11 -31.89
N ILE A 91 6.72 15.92 -31.53
CA ILE A 91 5.93 14.69 -31.40
C ILE A 91 4.96 14.81 -30.22
N ALA A 92 5.38 15.36 -29.08
CA ALA A 92 4.55 15.53 -27.90
C ALA A 92 3.38 16.48 -28.18
N SER A 93 3.65 17.60 -28.83
CA SER A 93 2.65 18.57 -29.29
C SER A 93 1.66 17.94 -30.26
N LEU A 94 2.15 17.15 -31.23
CA LEU A 94 1.30 16.42 -32.18
C LEU A 94 0.37 15.43 -31.46
N LYS A 95 0.91 14.60 -30.55
CA LYS A 95 0.12 13.65 -29.76
C LYS A 95 -0.95 14.35 -28.92
N ARG A 96 -0.62 15.49 -28.32
CA ARG A 96 -1.58 16.33 -27.58
C ARG A 96 -2.70 16.83 -28.48
N CYS A 97 -2.37 17.34 -29.66
CA CYS A 97 -3.37 17.79 -30.63
C CYS A 97 -4.30 16.63 -31.06
N GLU A 98 -3.75 15.43 -31.27
CA GLU A 98 -4.55 14.25 -31.59
C GLU A 98 -5.50 13.85 -30.44
N ARG A 99 -5.06 13.94 -29.17
CA ARG A 99 -5.94 13.74 -28.01
C ARG A 99 -7.07 14.78 -27.94
N LEU A 100 -6.76 16.05 -28.22
CA LEU A 100 -7.77 17.11 -28.29
C LEU A 100 -8.82 16.84 -29.39
N ILE A 101 -8.39 16.36 -30.56
CA ILE A 101 -9.30 15.96 -31.65
C ILE A 101 -10.19 14.79 -31.21
N VAL A 102 -9.65 13.79 -30.51
CA VAL A 102 -10.44 12.66 -29.99
C VAL A 102 -11.49 13.13 -28.99
N CYS A 103 -11.14 14.06 -28.08
CA CYS A 103 -12.11 14.64 -27.14
C CYS A 103 -13.20 15.42 -27.88
N TRP A 104 -12.82 16.17 -28.93
CA TRP A 104 -13.75 16.90 -29.78
C TRP A 104 -14.73 15.94 -30.50
N ASP A 105 -14.22 14.88 -31.11
CA ASP A 105 -15.03 13.89 -31.83
C ASP A 105 -16.04 13.19 -30.90
N ARG A 106 -15.66 12.98 -29.63
CA ARG A 106 -16.53 12.39 -28.58
C ARG A 106 -17.48 13.39 -27.94
N HIS A 107 -17.38 14.68 -28.26
CA HIS A 107 -18.12 15.76 -27.60
C HIS A 107 -17.87 15.81 -26.09
N ASP A 108 -16.68 15.41 -25.65
CA ASP A 108 -16.26 15.41 -24.24
C ASP A 108 -15.65 16.77 -23.88
N VAL A 109 -16.52 17.71 -23.49
CA VAL A 109 -16.17 19.11 -23.21
C VAL A 109 -15.21 19.21 -22.03
N GLU A 110 -15.46 18.43 -20.97
CA GLU A 110 -14.64 18.47 -19.75
C GLU A 110 -13.23 17.96 -20.01
N ALA A 111 -13.08 16.82 -20.70
CA ALA A 111 -11.76 16.28 -21.03
C ALA A 111 -11.00 17.19 -22.00
N PHE A 112 -11.68 17.80 -22.97
CA PHE A 112 -11.06 18.72 -23.92
C PHE A 112 -10.41 19.91 -23.22
N TYR A 113 -11.16 20.61 -22.35
CA TYR A 113 -10.62 21.77 -21.64
C TYR A 113 -9.57 21.38 -20.63
N LYS A 114 -9.72 20.24 -19.94
CA LYS A 114 -8.65 19.69 -19.10
C LYS A 114 -7.36 19.46 -19.87
N GLU A 115 -7.41 18.95 -21.11
CA GLU A 115 -6.20 18.76 -21.93
C GLU A 115 -5.69 20.09 -22.53
N ALA A 116 -6.57 21.03 -22.86
CA ALA A 116 -6.23 22.31 -23.47
C ALA A 116 -5.62 23.31 -22.48
N GLU A 117 -6.13 23.34 -21.24
CA GLU A 117 -5.65 24.21 -20.16
C GLU A 117 -4.30 23.75 -19.57
N VAL A 118 -3.87 22.52 -19.86
CA VAL A 118 -2.54 22.06 -19.47
C VAL A 118 -1.50 22.84 -20.26
N SER A 119 -0.91 23.84 -19.63
CA SER A 119 0.29 24.50 -20.15
C SER A 119 1.40 23.46 -20.26
N PRO A 120 2.05 23.30 -21.44
CA PRO A 120 3.31 22.58 -21.55
C PRO A 120 4.25 23.17 -20.50
N CYS A 121 4.75 22.29 -19.63
CA CYS A 121 5.38 22.65 -18.38
C CYS A 121 6.48 23.71 -18.55
N SER A 122 6.26 24.93 -18.05
CA SER A 122 7.27 26.01 -18.07
C SER A 122 8.46 25.74 -17.16
N ASN A 123 8.28 24.87 -16.15
CA ASN A 123 9.28 24.52 -15.14
C ASN A 123 9.95 23.16 -15.41
N CYS A 124 9.56 22.46 -16.48
CA CYS A 124 10.20 21.24 -16.94
C CYS A 124 11.19 21.67 -17.99
N ASP A 125 12.37 22.13 -17.58
CA ASP A 125 13.44 22.34 -18.55
C ASP A 125 13.81 20.96 -19.14
N PRO A 126 13.50 20.69 -20.42
CA PRO A 126 13.75 19.38 -21.02
C PRO A 126 15.26 19.09 -21.14
N VAL A 127 16.10 20.12 -20.99
CA VAL A 127 17.55 19.97 -20.88
C VAL A 127 17.94 19.35 -19.54
N VAL A 128 17.23 19.69 -18.48
CA VAL A 128 17.49 19.21 -17.11
C VAL A 128 16.87 17.83 -16.88
N HIS A 129 15.63 17.61 -17.36
CA HIS A 129 14.89 16.35 -17.20
C HIS A 129 14.36 15.79 -18.54
N PRO A 130 15.26 15.36 -19.46
CA PRO A 130 14.88 14.78 -20.76
C PRO A 130 14.01 13.51 -20.61
N GLU A 131 14.18 12.77 -19.51
CA GLU A 131 13.42 11.57 -19.20
C GLU A 131 11.93 11.83 -19.01
N TRP A 132 11.53 13.03 -18.56
CA TRP A 132 10.12 13.39 -18.39
C TRP A 132 9.41 13.55 -19.74
N LEU A 133 10.10 14.13 -20.73
CA LEU A 133 9.56 14.26 -22.08
C LEU A 133 9.44 12.89 -22.76
N LEU A 134 10.41 11.99 -22.53
CA LEU A 134 10.29 10.60 -22.98
C LEU A 134 9.09 9.91 -22.33
N PHE A 135 8.90 10.09 -21.02
CA PHE A 135 7.77 9.54 -20.27
C PHE A 135 6.42 10.03 -20.81
N GLU A 136 6.28 11.32 -21.15
CA GLU A 136 5.08 11.86 -21.83
C GLU A 136 4.80 11.15 -23.15
N LEU A 137 5.85 10.94 -23.94
CA LEU A 137 5.75 10.34 -25.27
C LEU A 137 5.37 8.86 -25.20
N GLU A 138 5.97 8.10 -24.30
CA GLU A 138 5.67 6.67 -24.13
C GLU A 138 4.27 6.44 -23.59
N ASN A 139 3.84 7.23 -22.61
CA ASN A 139 2.52 7.09 -21.99
C ASN A 139 1.41 7.84 -22.72
N ASN A 140 1.74 8.62 -23.75
CA ASN A 140 0.80 9.45 -24.50
C ASN A 140 -0.01 10.40 -23.60
N ILE A 141 0.67 11.12 -22.71
CA ILE A 141 0.08 12.10 -21.78
C ILE A 141 0.76 13.47 -21.92
N THR A 142 0.17 14.51 -21.32
CA THR A 142 0.86 15.80 -21.05
C THR A 142 1.05 15.94 -19.54
N ILE A 143 2.29 16.14 -19.08
CA ILE A 143 2.61 16.44 -17.69
C ILE A 143 2.09 17.84 -17.36
N ARG A 144 1.33 17.94 -16.26
CA ARG A 144 0.81 19.23 -15.77
C ARG A 144 1.89 19.97 -15.03
N GLY A 145 1.93 21.31 -15.12
CA GLY A 145 2.88 22.13 -14.38
C GLY A 145 2.90 21.83 -12.88
N GLN A 146 1.73 21.65 -12.25
CA GLN A 146 1.63 21.27 -10.84
C GLN A 146 2.29 19.91 -10.53
N GLN A 147 2.19 18.93 -11.43
CA GLN A 147 2.83 17.61 -11.24
C GLN A 147 4.35 17.73 -11.29
N ALA A 148 4.87 18.56 -12.18
CA ALA A 148 6.30 18.84 -12.30
C ALA A 148 6.84 19.60 -11.09
N ASP A 149 6.16 20.65 -10.64
CA ASP A 149 6.56 21.43 -9.47
C ASP A 149 6.67 20.54 -8.23
N ILE A 150 5.67 19.68 -8.02
CA ILE A 150 5.64 18.73 -6.90
C ILE A 150 6.74 17.67 -7.05
N SER A 151 6.95 17.15 -8.25
CA SER A 151 8.04 16.19 -8.52
C SER A 151 9.40 16.82 -8.22
N GLN A 152 9.62 18.07 -8.61
CA GLN A 152 10.86 18.80 -8.34
C GLN A 152 11.11 18.95 -6.84
N CYS A 153 10.08 19.31 -6.07
CA CYS A 153 10.18 19.42 -4.62
C CYS A 153 10.44 18.06 -3.93
N LEU A 154 9.94 16.94 -4.48
CA LEU A 154 10.25 15.59 -3.99
C LEU A 154 11.68 15.18 -4.33
N ILE A 155 12.15 15.49 -5.53
CA ILE A 155 13.52 15.18 -5.98
C ILE A 155 14.53 15.99 -5.15
N LYS A 156 14.32 17.30 -5.05
CA LYS A 156 15.23 18.21 -4.37
C LYS A 156 14.45 19.15 -3.44
N PRO A 157 14.19 18.73 -2.19
CA PRO A 157 13.53 19.59 -1.21
C PRO A 157 14.40 20.79 -0.84
N ASP A 158 13.76 21.90 -0.47
CA ASP A 158 14.43 23.15 -0.08
C ASP A 158 15.29 23.00 1.18
N SER A 159 14.91 22.09 2.07
CA SER A 159 15.65 21.74 3.28
C SER A 159 16.25 20.33 3.16
N PRO A 160 17.43 20.08 3.77
CA PRO A 160 18.00 18.75 3.82
C PRO A 160 17.08 17.85 4.66
N GLY A 161 16.62 16.73 4.07
CA GLY A 161 15.78 15.76 4.76
C GLY A 161 14.73 15.14 3.85
N ASN A 162 13.69 14.58 4.49
CA ASN A 162 12.56 13.95 3.81
C ASN A 162 11.53 14.99 3.36
N ALA A 163 10.92 14.78 2.21
CA ALA A 163 9.81 15.57 1.70
C ALA A 163 8.50 14.78 1.78
N ILE A 164 7.41 15.46 2.17
CA ILE A 164 6.06 14.89 2.16
C ILE A 164 5.16 15.84 1.38
N MET A 165 4.39 15.31 0.44
CA MET A 165 3.49 16.07 -0.42
C MET A 165 2.08 15.51 -0.32
N GLN A 166 1.09 16.39 -0.14
CA GLN A 166 -0.32 16.02 -0.12
C GLN A 166 -1.02 16.55 -1.37
N LEU A 167 -1.68 15.66 -2.12
CA LEU A 167 -2.49 16.03 -3.28
C LEU A 167 -3.89 15.43 -3.19
N ASN A 168 -4.83 16.05 -3.87
CA ASN A 168 -6.18 15.51 -4.05
C ASN A 168 -6.17 14.20 -4.86
N MET A 169 -7.25 13.44 -4.75
CA MET A 169 -7.45 12.25 -5.58
C MET A 169 -7.58 12.64 -7.06
N GLY A 170 -7.03 11.82 -7.95
CA GLY A 170 -7.11 12.04 -9.41
C GLY A 170 -6.07 13.03 -9.99
N GLU A 171 -5.16 13.58 -9.18
CA GLU A 171 -4.10 14.49 -9.66
C GLU A 171 -2.88 13.76 -10.25
N GLY A 172 -2.91 12.42 -10.36
CA GLY A 172 -1.82 11.62 -10.93
C GLY A 172 -0.65 11.38 -9.99
N LYS A 173 -0.90 11.26 -8.67
CA LYS A 173 0.11 10.96 -7.65
C LYS A 173 0.94 9.72 -8.00
N THR A 174 0.28 8.56 -8.01
CA THR A 174 0.89 7.26 -8.26
C THR A 174 1.43 7.12 -9.68
N THR A 175 0.62 7.53 -10.67
CA THR A 175 0.89 7.23 -12.07
C THR A 175 1.86 8.19 -12.75
N VAL A 176 1.98 9.43 -12.28
CA VAL A 176 2.80 10.47 -12.93
C VAL A 176 3.89 10.96 -11.99
N ILE A 177 3.52 11.52 -10.83
CA ILE A 177 4.48 12.18 -9.92
C ILE A 177 5.50 11.19 -9.36
N THR A 178 5.05 10.05 -8.83
CA THR A 178 5.94 9.01 -8.29
C THR A 178 6.89 8.48 -9.37
N ALA A 179 6.40 8.29 -10.60
CA ALA A 179 7.20 7.83 -11.72
C ALA A 179 8.25 8.85 -12.15
N MET A 180 7.87 10.12 -12.30
CA MET A 180 8.79 11.21 -12.64
C MET A 180 9.89 11.37 -11.58
N ALA A 181 9.51 11.38 -10.30
CA ALA A 181 10.45 11.46 -9.20
C ALA A 181 11.41 10.25 -9.19
N ALA A 182 10.91 9.03 -9.42
CA ALA A 182 11.75 7.84 -9.46
C ALA A 182 12.75 7.84 -10.62
N LEU A 183 12.31 8.26 -11.81
CA LEU A 183 13.17 8.35 -13.00
C LEU A 183 14.32 9.34 -12.79
N SER A 184 14.05 10.49 -12.18
CA SER A 184 15.06 11.52 -11.94
C SER A 184 15.97 11.21 -10.75
N LEU A 185 15.49 10.48 -9.74
CA LEU A 185 16.30 10.05 -8.60
C LEU A 185 17.21 8.87 -8.88
N ALA A 186 16.90 8.05 -9.89
CA ALA A 186 17.77 6.98 -10.34
C ALA A 186 18.94 7.53 -11.18
N ASP A 187 19.78 8.38 -10.61
CA ASP A 187 20.89 9.06 -11.30
C ASP A 187 22.17 8.20 -11.44
N GLY A 188 22.18 7.02 -10.81
CA GLY A 188 23.27 6.05 -10.79
C GLY A 188 24.27 6.26 -9.66
N SER A 189 24.16 7.34 -8.91
CA SER A 189 24.81 7.52 -7.61
C SER A 189 23.99 6.89 -6.49
N GLU A 190 22.67 6.89 -6.65
CA GLU A 190 21.69 6.29 -5.74
C GLU A 190 20.78 5.28 -6.46
N ILE A 191 20.18 4.36 -5.71
CA ILE A 191 19.13 3.45 -6.17
C ILE A 191 17.79 4.04 -5.71
N CYS A 192 16.84 4.21 -6.62
CA CYS A 192 15.50 4.60 -6.20
C CYS A 192 14.71 3.36 -5.78
N LEU A 193 14.22 3.33 -4.53
CA LEU A 193 13.27 2.34 -4.04
C LEU A 193 11.86 2.92 -4.15
N GLY A 194 11.03 2.36 -5.03
CA GLY A 194 9.64 2.76 -5.21
C GLY A 194 8.66 1.64 -4.88
N TRP A 195 7.38 1.95 -4.84
CA TRP A 195 6.30 0.96 -4.92
C TRP A 195 5.37 1.32 -6.09
N ASN A 196 4.83 0.31 -6.77
CA ASN A 196 3.89 0.45 -7.90
C ASN A 196 4.30 1.37 -9.06
N LEU A 197 5.54 1.25 -9.53
CA LEU A 197 5.96 1.83 -10.79
C LEU A 197 5.83 0.77 -11.91
N GLY A 198 5.56 1.19 -13.14
CA GLY A 198 5.24 0.27 -14.24
C GLY A 198 6.32 -0.77 -14.61
N PRO A 199 6.15 -1.51 -15.72
CA PRO A 199 6.82 -2.79 -16.01
C PRO A 199 8.34 -2.79 -16.26
N ALA A 200 9.04 -1.65 -16.22
CA ALA A 200 10.50 -1.57 -16.39
C ALA A 200 11.22 -1.55 -15.02
N VAL A 201 10.94 -2.58 -14.21
CA VAL A 201 11.25 -2.61 -12.80
C VAL A 201 11.97 -3.89 -12.44
N ASN A 202 13.08 -3.76 -11.71
CA ASN A 202 13.65 -4.87 -10.98
C ASN A 202 12.89 -5.01 -9.65
N GLN A 203 12.32 -6.18 -9.36
CA GLN A 203 11.75 -6.47 -8.04
C GLN A 203 12.86 -6.94 -7.10
N ILE A 204 12.78 -6.59 -5.81
CA ILE A 204 13.67 -7.22 -4.82
C ILE A 204 13.30 -8.70 -4.71
N PRO A 205 14.21 -9.65 -5.01
CA PRO A 205 13.94 -11.07 -4.90
C PRO A 205 14.22 -11.56 -3.47
N PHE A 206 13.71 -10.84 -2.46
CA PHE A 206 13.88 -11.23 -1.06
C PHE A 206 12.53 -11.46 -0.40
N SER A 207 12.36 -12.68 0.10
CA SER A 207 11.32 -13.06 1.04
C SER A 207 11.99 -13.80 2.18
N ARG A 208 11.47 -13.68 3.41
CA ARG A 208 11.99 -14.40 4.57
C ARG A 208 12.00 -15.91 4.40
N ALA A 209 11.10 -16.44 3.55
CA ALA A 209 11.07 -17.86 3.21
C ALA A 209 12.30 -18.31 2.42
N THR A 210 13.05 -17.37 1.84
CA THR A 210 14.26 -17.65 1.08
C THR A 210 15.41 -17.93 2.05
N PRO A 211 16.04 -19.11 1.99
CA PRO A 211 17.20 -19.39 2.82
C PRO A 211 18.31 -18.40 2.48
N ILE A 212 18.85 -17.73 3.50
CA ILE A 212 19.99 -16.84 3.34
C ILE A 212 21.26 -17.65 3.53
N ASP A 213 22.07 -17.68 2.47
CA ASP A 213 23.44 -18.15 2.48
C ASP A 213 24.37 -17.09 1.87
N LYS A 214 25.69 -17.37 1.88
CA LYS A 214 26.69 -16.44 1.32
C LYS A 214 26.49 -16.20 -0.18
N GLY A 215 26.00 -17.20 -0.92
CA GLY A 215 25.75 -17.09 -2.36
C GLY A 215 24.61 -16.12 -2.64
N MET A 216 23.51 -16.24 -1.91
CA MET A 216 22.35 -15.37 -2.00
C MET A 216 22.69 -13.93 -1.68
N ILE A 217 23.46 -13.66 -0.62
CA ILE A 217 23.89 -12.29 -0.27
C ILE A 217 24.73 -11.67 -1.39
N ARG A 218 25.64 -12.45 -1.99
CA ARG A 218 26.46 -11.99 -3.13
C ARG A 218 25.62 -11.71 -4.37
N ASN A 219 24.65 -12.56 -4.66
CA ASN A 219 23.72 -12.37 -5.77
C ASN A 219 22.87 -11.11 -5.57
N LEU A 220 22.31 -10.92 -4.37
CA LEU A 220 21.58 -9.70 -4.02
C LEU A 220 22.46 -8.46 -4.19
N ARG A 221 23.70 -8.47 -3.66
CA ARG A 221 24.66 -7.37 -3.87
C ARG A 221 24.87 -7.07 -5.35
N THR A 222 25.06 -8.09 -6.17
CA THR A 222 25.25 -7.95 -7.62
C THR A 222 24.04 -7.28 -8.27
N ILE A 223 22.82 -7.71 -7.91
CA ILE A 223 21.57 -7.11 -8.40
C ILE A 223 21.46 -5.64 -8.01
N TYR A 224 21.73 -5.28 -6.75
CA TYR A 224 21.67 -3.88 -6.31
C TYR A 224 22.73 -3.02 -7.00
N GLU A 225 23.96 -3.52 -7.13
CA GLU A 225 25.02 -2.79 -7.83
C GLU A 225 24.73 -2.63 -9.33
N GLU A 226 24.17 -3.65 -9.99
CA GLU A 226 23.76 -3.57 -11.38
C GLU A 226 22.61 -2.57 -11.55
N CYS A 227 21.60 -2.62 -10.68
CA CYS A 227 20.48 -1.68 -10.66
C CYS A 227 20.99 -0.23 -10.51
N LYS A 228 21.94 -0.01 -9.60
CA LYS A 228 22.62 1.29 -9.44
C LYS A 228 23.32 1.72 -10.73
N ARG A 229 24.16 0.87 -11.32
CA ARG A 229 24.89 1.19 -12.56
C ARG A 229 23.96 1.42 -13.75
N SER A 230 22.84 0.72 -13.79
CA SER A 230 21.86 0.83 -14.86
C SER A 230 20.88 1.99 -14.69
N ARG A 231 20.99 2.79 -13.61
CA ARG A 231 20.00 3.83 -13.26
C ARG A 231 18.60 3.25 -13.12
N GLY A 232 18.52 2.06 -12.54
CA GLY A 232 17.28 1.33 -12.35
C GLY A 232 16.49 1.83 -11.15
N VAL A 233 15.18 1.62 -11.22
CA VAL A 233 14.27 1.75 -10.09
C VAL A 233 13.95 0.36 -9.58
N LEU A 234 14.05 0.19 -8.27
CA LEU A 234 13.80 -1.07 -7.60
C LEU A 234 12.45 -1.01 -6.89
N LEU A 235 11.55 -1.94 -7.24
CA LEU A 235 10.28 -2.05 -6.52
C LEU A 235 10.38 -3.05 -5.39
N THR A 236 9.88 -2.63 -4.24
CA THR A 236 9.91 -3.43 -3.03
C THR A 236 8.71 -3.17 -2.15
N LEU A 237 8.29 -4.21 -1.45
CA LEU A 237 7.40 -4.06 -0.30
C LEU A 237 8.22 -3.59 0.91
N SER A 238 7.63 -2.74 1.75
CA SER A 238 8.23 -2.33 3.02
C SER A 238 8.59 -3.53 3.90
N GLU A 239 7.73 -4.55 3.88
CA GLU A 239 7.95 -5.83 4.54
C GLU A 239 9.27 -6.50 4.11
N GLN A 240 9.64 -6.48 2.83
CA GLN A 240 10.85 -7.15 2.36
C GLN A 240 12.12 -6.46 2.88
N ILE A 241 12.15 -5.12 2.88
CA ILE A 241 13.27 -4.33 3.41
C ILE A 241 13.44 -4.61 4.91
N LEU A 242 12.35 -4.52 5.67
CA LEU A 242 12.36 -4.72 7.11
C LEU A 242 12.69 -6.18 7.47
N SER A 243 12.19 -7.14 6.69
CA SER A 243 12.52 -8.56 6.83
C SER A 243 14.02 -8.78 6.68
N PHE A 244 14.64 -8.23 5.63
CA PHE A 244 16.06 -8.40 5.38
C PHE A 244 16.91 -7.84 6.54
N ARG A 245 16.52 -6.68 7.07
CA ARG A 245 17.16 -6.07 8.24
C ARG A 245 17.11 -6.97 9.47
N LEU A 246 15.99 -7.65 9.71
CA LEU A 246 15.82 -8.55 10.83
C LEU A 246 16.55 -9.89 10.64
N VAL A 247 16.70 -10.38 9.41
CA VAL A 247 17.52 -11.58 9.19
C VAL A 247 18.98 -11.34 9.55
N GLY A 248 19.52 -10.16 9.25
CA GLY A 248 20.86 -9.77 9.71
C GLY A 248 21.02 -9.92 11.23
N LEU A 249 20.00 -9.54 12.01
CA LEU A 249 19.99 -9.68 13.47
C LEU A 249 19.79 -11.12 13.96
N ASP A 250 18.89 -11.90 13.34
CA ASP A 250 18.67 -13.31 13.66
C ASP A 250 19.96 -14.13 13.47
N LEU A 251 20.66 -13.88 12.36
CA LEU A 251 21.92 -14.55 12.02
C LEU A 251 23.03 -14.32 13.04
N VAL A 252 23.02 -13.20 13.80
CA VAL A 252 24.06 -12.92 14.82
C VAL A 252 24.16 -14.07 15.83
N SER A 253 23.03 -14.70 16.16
CA SER A 253 22.98 -15.82 17.11
C SER A 253 23.39 -17.18 16.52
N ARG A 254 23.41 -17.32 15.18
CA ARG A 254 23.59 -18.60 14.48
C ARG A 254 24.89 -18.68 13.68
N ASP A 255 25.20 -17.65 12.90
CA ASP A 255 26.40 -17.52 12.06
C ASP A 255 26.83 -16.05 11.98
N LEU A 256 27.83 -15.69 12.79
CA LEU A 256 28.34 -14.33 12.89
C LEU A 256 29.00 -13.83 11.60
N ALA A 257 29.62 -14.72 10.81
CA ALA A 257 30.26 -14.32 9.56
C ALA A 257 29.20 -14.00 8.49
N LEU A 258 28.17 -14.83 8.38
CA LEU A 258 27.05 -14.59 7.47
C LEU A 258 26.23 -13.35 7.89
N ALA A 259 26.02 -13.15 9.19
CA ALA A 259 25.37 -11.97 9.74
C ALA A 259 26.11 -10.68 9.34
N GLN A 260 27.43 -10.67 9.43
CA GLN A 260 28.24 -9.52 9.02
C GLN A 260 28.05 -9.18 7.53
N GLU A 261 28.06 -10.17 6.65
CA GLU A 261 27.82 -9.95 5.21
C GLU A 261 26.42 -9.39 4.95
N ALA A 262 25.39 -9.93 5.62
CA ALA A 262 24.00 -9.47 5.47
C ALA A 262 23.80 -8.03 5.99
N ILE A 263 24.35 -7.72 7.17
CA ILE A 263 24.28 -6.38 7.77
C ILE A 263 25.04 -5.37 6.92
N GLN A 264 26.19 -5.74 6.35
CA GLN A 264 26.91 -4.86 5.43
C GLN A 264 26.10 -4.56 4.16
N LEU A 265 25.43 -5.56 3.60
CA LEU A 265 24.54 -5.34 2.45
C LEU A 265 23.35 -4.44 2.83
N GLU A 266 22.75 -4.64 4.00
CA GLU A 266 21.64 -3.80 4.47
C GLU A 266 22.07 -2.34 4.65
N ARG A 267 23.25 -2.10 5.25
CA ARG A 267 23.83 -0.75 5.35
C ARG A 267 24.10 -0.13 3.99
N PHE A 268 24.59 -0.91 3.04
CA PHE A 268 24.79 -0.44 1.67
C PHE A 268 23.45 0.04 1.07
N ILE A 269 22.36 -0.72 1.23
CA ILE A 269 21.02 -0.32 0.79
C ILE A 269 20.60 0.99 1.48
N GLN A 270 20.74 1.11 2.80
CA GLN A 270 20.36 2.34 3.52
C GLN A 270 21.16 3.59 3.08
N GLN A 271 22.44 3.41 2.72
CA GLN A 271 23.32 4.51 2.35
C GLN A 271 23.24 4.89 0.87
N THR A 272 22.75 3.99 0.03
CA THR A 272 22.71 4.20 -1.42
C THR A 272 21.30 4.34 -1.97
N CYS A 273 20.26 4.02 -1.20
CA CYS A 273 18.90 4.10 -1.68
C CYS A 273 18.18 5.39 -1.25
N ARG A 274 17.39 5.94 -2.17
CA ARG A 274 16.36 6.94 -1.89
C ARG A 274 14.98 6.29 -1.97
N ASN A 275 14.17 6.46 -0.94
CA ASN A 275 12.84 5.85 -0.85
C ASN A 275 11.76 6.82 -1.34
N ILE A 276 10.88 6.34 -2.22
CA ILE A 276 9.64 7.01 -2.59
C ILE A 276 8.47 6.16 -2.09
N ILE A 277 7.64 6.77 -1.26
CA ILE A 277 6.46 6.15 -0.65
C ILE A 277 5.24 6.94 -1.12
N ASP A 278 4.56 6.45 -2.14
CA ASP A 278 3.17 6.83 -2.43
C ASP A 278 2.20 6.21 -1.37
N GLU A 279 1.00 6.77 -1.18
CA GLU A 279 0.04 6.35 -0.13
C GLU A 279 0.69 6.16 1.26
N SER A 280 1.60 7.07 1.63
CA SER A 280 2.41 6.97 2.86
C SER A 280 1.57 6.93 4.14
N ASP A 281 0.37 7.50 4.11
CA ASP A 281 -0.61 7.46 5.20
C ASP A 281 -1.11 6.04 5.48
N GLU A 282 -1.37 5.25 4.44
CA GLU A 282 -1.74 3.83 4.59
C GLU A 282 -0.53 2.93 4.85
N ILE A 283 0.60 3.15 4.16
CA ILE A 283 1.80 2.31 4.30
C ILE A 283 2.45 2.47 5.68
N LEU A 284 2.41 3.66 6.26
CA LEU A 284 2.98 3.97 7.57
C LEU A 284 1.92 3.98 8.68
N ASP A 285 0.71 3.49 8.39
CA ASP A 285 -0.36 3.43 9.39
C ASP A 285 0.04 2.51 10.56
N PRO A 286 -0.05 2.97 11.81
CA PRO A 286 0.31 2.16 12.98
C PRO A 286 -0.55 0.90 13.15
N LYS A 287 -1.68 0.76 12.43
CA LYS A 287 -2.49 -0.48 12.40
C LYS A 287 -1.74 -1.65 11.78
N PHE A 288 -0.73 -1.38 10.94
CA PHE A 288 0.12 -2.41 10.35
C PHE A 288 1.40 -2.54 11.18
N GLN A 289 1.51 -3.66 11.88
CA GLN A 289 2.74 -4.03 12.55
C GLN A 289 3.34 -5.24 11.85
N LEU A 290 4.63 -5.12 11.56
CA LEU A 290 5.39 -6.22 10.99
C LEU A 290 5.98 -7.07 12.12
N VAL A 291 5.29 -8.16 12.44
CA VAL A 291 5.68 -9.09 13.51
C VAL A 291 6.28 -10.35 12.91
N TYR A 292 7.51 -10.65 13.30
CA TYR A 292 8.24 -11.83 12.85
C TYR A 292 8.36 -12.83 13.98
N THR A 293 7.67 -13.96 13.84
CA THR A 293 7.82 -15.06 14.78
C THR A 293 9.19 -15.72 14.64
N MET A 294 9.68 -16.25 15.77
CA MET A 294 10.94 -16.96 15.90
C MET A 294 10.68 -18.33 16.51
N GLY A 295 11.29 -19.37 15.96
CA GLY A 295 11.12 -20.75 16.42
C GLY A 295 10.02 -21.52 15.68
N THR A 296 9.62 -22.66 16.25
CA THR A 296 8.58 -23.53 15.68
C THR A 296 7.20 -23.05 16.09
N GLN A 297 6.20 -23.26 15.22
CA GLN A 297 4.80 -23.01 15.55
C GLN A 297 4.40 -23.78 16.81
N GLN A 298 3.77 -23.09 17.76
CA GLN A 298 3.26 -23.67 19.00
C GLN A 298 1.74 -23.63 19.01
N CYS A 299 1.12 -24.48 19.83
CA CYS A 299 -0.30 -24.36 20.13
C CYS A 299 -0.57 -23.07 20.92
N LEU A 300 -1.76 -22.50 20.74
CA LEU A 300 -2.19 -21.35 21.51
C LEU A 300 -2.43 -21.77 22.97
N ASP A 301 -1.91 -21.00 23.92
CA ASP A 301 -2.11 -21.24 25.37
C ASP A 301 -3.59 -21.32 25.72
N GLY A 302 -4.00 -22.24 26.59
CA GLY A 302 -5.41 -22.48 26.89
C GLY A 302 -6.19 -23.20 25.78
N SER A 303 -5.62 -23.34 24.58
CA SER A 303 -6.11 -24.18 23.48
C SER A 303 -7.64 -24.11 23.34
N SER A 304 -8.35 -25.22 23.60
CA SER A 304 -9.79 -25.31 23.39
C SER A 304 -10.64 -24.38 24.21
N ASP A 305 -10.15 -23.94 25.36
CA ASP A 305 -10.88 -23.02 26.21
C ASP A 305 -11.06 -21.66 25.52
N ARG A 306 -10.10 -21.21 24.69
CA ARG A 306 -10.20 -19.90 24.01
C ARG A 306 -11.35 -19.84 23.02
N TRP A 307 -11.44 -20.81 22.11
CA TRP A 307 -12.53 -20.81 21.13
C TRP A 307 -13.87 -21.22 21.74
N GLN A 308 -13.89 -22.12 22.74
CA GLN A 308 -15.14 -22.45 23.43
C GLN A 308 -15.72 -21.26 24.20
N MET A 309 -14.88 -20.47 24.89
CA MET A 309 -15.34 -19.28 25.61
C MET A 309 -15.80 -18.19 24.64
N ALA A 310 -15.06 -17.94 23.55
CA ALA A 310 -15.49 -16.98 22.53
C ALA A 310 -16.86 -17.37 21.92
N GLN A 311 -17.04 -18.64 21.55
CA GLN A 311 -18.33 -19.14 21.04
C GLN A 311 -19.45 -19.03 22.06
N SER A 312 -19.20 -19.39 23.33
CA SER A 312 -20.20 -19.29 24.40
C SER A 312 -20.63 -17.84 24.66
N LEU A 313 -19.69 -16.89 24.62
CA LEU A 313 -20.01 -15.46 24.71
C LEU A 313 -20.80 -14.98 23.48
N LEU A 314 -20.47 -15.45 22.28
CA LEU A 314 -21.24 -15.11 21.07
C LEU A 314 -22.69 -15.60 21.16
N THR A 315 -22.95 -16.80 21.70
CA THR A 315 -24.33 -17.25 21.97
C THR A 315 -25.07 -16.28 22.88
N LEU A 316 -24.43 -15.80 23.95
CA LEU A 316 -25.02 -14.78 24.81
C LEU A 316 -25.27 -13.46 24.06
N VAL A 317 -24.39 -13.07 23.12
CA VAL A 317 -24.62 -11.88 22.28
C VAL A 317 -25.90 -12.01 21.47
N GLU A 318 -26.14 -13.17 20.85
CA GLU A 318 -27.36 -13.37 20.06
C GLU A 318 -28.63 -13.15 20.90
N ASP A 319 -28.66 -13.75 22.09
CA ASP A 319 -29.79 -13.66 23.01
C ASP A 319 -30.00 -12.23 23.50
N GLN A 320 -28.93 -11.60 24.02
CA GLN A 320 -29.01 -10.26 24.60
C GLN A 320 -29.26 -9.18 23.53
N ALA A 321 -28.65 -9.29 22.35
CA ALA A 321 -28.91 -8.36 21.25
C ALA A 321 -30.34 -8.49 20.72
N SER A 322 -30.88 -9.70 20.62
CA SER A 322 -32.28 -9.93 20.21
C SER A 322 -33.28 -9.36 21.22
N GLY A 323 -33.02 -9.55 22.52
CA GLY A 323 -33.81 -8.97 23.59
C GLY A 323 -33.74 -7.43 23.60
N LEU A 324 -32.55 -6.87 23.40
CA LEU A 324 -32.35 -5.42 23.35
C LEU A 324 -33.01 -4.77 22.12
N HIS A 325 -32.89 -5.40 20.94
CA HIS A 325 -33.56 -4.94 19.72
C HIS A 325 -35.08 -4.87 19.90
N SER A 326 -35.67 -5.89 20.53
CA SER A 326 -37.12 -5.96 20.77
C SER A 326 -37.62 -4.86 21.72
N ARG A 327 -36.80 -4.46 22.70
CA ARG A 327 -37.13 -3.40 23.67
C ARG A 327 -36.81 -2.00 23.15
N ALA A 328 -35.74 -1.86 22.38
CA ALA A 328 -35.22 -0.58 21.91
C ALA A 328 -34.60 -0.69 20.50
N PRO A 329 -35.42 -0.77 19.43
CA PRO A 329 -34.94 -0.92 18.05
C PRO A 329 -34.02 0.22 17.57
N SER A 330 -34.06 1.37 18.24
CA SER A 330 -33.21 2.52 17.90
C SER A 330 -31.74 2.38 18.31
N LEU A 331 -31.39 1.36 19.10
CA LEU A 331 -30.03 1.17 19.63
C LEU A 331 -29.18 0.28 18.72
N LEU A 332 -29.77 -0.79 18.21
CA LEU A 332 -29.10 -1.73 17.32
C LEU A 332 -30.08 -2.32 16.30
N ASP A 333 -29.56 -2.74 15.16
CA ASP A 333 -30.27 -3.48 14.12
C ASP A 333 -29.68 -4.89 13.97
N LEU A 334 -30.53 -5.84 13.57
CA LEU A 334 -30.17 -7.26 13.44
C LEU A 334 -30.49 -7.74 12.03
N GLU A 335 -29.46 -8.00 11.23
CA GLU A 335 -29.63 -8.64 9.93
C GLU A 335 -29.53 -10.17 10.10
N ARG A 336 -30.64 -10.88 9.87
CA ARG A 336 -30.69 -12.35 9.90
C ARG A 336 -30.79 -12.92 8.50
N ARG A 337 -29.88 -13.82 8.15
CA ARG A 337 -29.91 -14.61 6.90
C ARG A 337 -30.30 -16.05 7.23
N GLY A 338 -31.60 -16.35 7.25
CA GLY A 338 -32.10 -17.67 7.61
C GLY A 338 -31.88 -18.00 9.09
N VAL A 339 -31.31 -19.18 9.38
CA VAL A 339 -31.04 -19.69 10.74
C VAL A 339 -29.61 -19.37 11.21
N CYS A 340 -28.90 -18.51 10.47
CA CYS A 340 -27.55 -18.09 10.83
C CYS A 340 -27.55 -17.09 11.99
N PHE A 341 -26.38 -16.97 12.63
CA PHE A 341 -26.13 -15.96 13.64
C PHE A 341 -26.39 -14.56 13.06
N PRO A 342 -27.07 -13.65 13.79
CA PRO A 342 -27.38 -12.33 13.26
C PRO A 342 -26.14 -11.46 13.11
N ILE A 343 -26.07 -10.69 12.01
CA ILE A 343 -25.13 -9.57 11.90
C ILE A 343 -25.70 -8.41 12.72
N VAL A 344 -25.00 -8.05 13.80
CA VAL A 344 -25.41 -7.01 14.74
C VAL A 344 -24.83 -5.67 14.30
N HIS A 345 -25.70 -4.69 14.05
CA HIS A 345 -25.31 -3.32 13.71
C HIS A 345 -25.63 -2.38 14.87
N PHE A 346 -24.61 -1.89 15.57
CA PHE A 346 -24.79 -0.92 16.65
C PHE A 346 -25.03 0.48 16.07
N LEU A 347 -26.21 1.06 16.31
CA LEU A 347 -26.64 2.33 15.72
C LEU A 347 -26.24 3.55 16.57
N LYS A 348 -25.99 3.35 17.87
CA LYS A 348 -25.59 4.42 18.79
C LYS A 348 -24.32 4.07 19.59
N PRO A 349 -23.45 5.06 19.87
CA PRO A 349 -22.34 4.88 20.81
C PRO A 349 -22.86 4.41 22.17
N GLY A 350 -22.11 3.56 22.87
CA GLY A 350 -22.51 3.00 24.17
C GLY A 350 -23.39 1.75 24.10
N THR A 351 -23.90 1.37 22.92
CA THR A 351 -24.84 0.24 22.81
C THR A 351 -24.17 -1.11 23.04
N VAL A 352 -22.92 -1.28 22.58
CA VAL A 352 -22.18 -2.54 22.76
C VAL A 352 -21.88 -2.79 24.23
N GLU A 353 -21.60 -1.72 24.99
CA GLU A 353 -21.37 -1.76 26.44
C GLU A 353 -22.63 -2.24 27.17
N ILE A 354 -23.81 -1.76 26.78
CA ILE A 354 -25.09 -2.24 27.34
C ILE A 354 -25.26 -3.75 27.08
N VAL A 355 -24.96 -4.23 25.87
CA VAL A 355 -25.04 -5.66 25.56
C VAL A 355 -24.06 -6.46 26.42
N ILE A 356 -22.82 -5.98 26.57
CA ILE A 356 -21.80 -6.63 27.41
C ILE A 356 -22.23 -6.66 28.89
N GLU A 357 -22.83 -5.59 29.42
CA GLU A 357 -23.35 -5.55 30.79
C GLU A 357 -24.47 -6.58 31.01
N LEU A 358 -25.41 -6.70 30.06
CA LEU A 358 -26.47 -7.72 30.10
C LEU A 358 -25.90 -9.15 30.00
N MET A 359 -24.87 -9.34 29.17
CA MET A 359 -24.17 -10.62 29.07
C MET A 359 -23.47 -10.98 30.38
N LEU A 360 -22.78 -10.03 31.02
CA LEU A 360 -22.12 -10.25 32.31
C LEU A 360 -23.11 -10.67 33.39
N GLN A 361 -24.28 -10.00 33.47
CA GLN A 361 -25.35 -10.39 34.39
C GLN A 361 -25.78 -11.84 34.15
N THR A 362 -26.08 -12.20 32.90
CA THR A 362 -26.51 -13.55 32.53
C THR A 362 -25.42 -14.60 32.81
N LEU A 363 -24.16 -14.24 32.54
CA LEU A 363 -23.00 -15.08 32.78
C LEU A 363 -22.82 -15.36 34.27
N PHE A 364 -22.96 -14.36 35.13
CA PHE A 364 -22.81 -14.53 36.58
C PHE A 364 -23.97 -15.32 37.20
N GLU A 365 -25.19 -15.14 36.69
CA GLU A 365 -26.36 -15.90 37.15
C GLU A 365 -26.31 -17.37 36.73
N ASN A 366 -26.00 -17.66 35.47
CA ASN A 366 -26.16 -19.00 34.90
C ASN A 366 -24.83 -19.76 34.72
N GLY A 367 -23.70 -19.05 34.74
CA GLY A 367 -22.40 -19.59 34.36
C GLY A 367 -22.24 -19.77 32.84
N LEU A 368 -21.16 -20.42 32.45
CA LEU A 368 -20.91 -20.88 31.08
C LEU A 368 -20.62 -22.39 31.09
N PRO A 369 -20.69 -23.09 29.93
CA PRO A 369 -20.31 -24.49 29.84
C PRO A 369 -18.91 -24.74 30.43
N GLY A 370 -18.84 -25.52 31.51
CA GLY A 370 -17.62 -25.81 32.29
C GLY A 370 -17.06 -24.62 33.10
N LEU A 371 -17.90 -23.65 33.43
CA LEU A 371 -17.70 -22.61 34.45
C LEU A 371 -18.99 -22.47 35.29
N PRO A 372 -19.23 -23.38 36.26
CA PRO A 372 -20.43 -23.36 37.09
C PRO A 372 -20.30 -22.33 38.22
N LEU A 373 -20.33 -21.04 37.86
CA LEU A 373 -20.10 -19.92 38.80
C LEU A 373 -21.04 -19.98 40.01
N HIS A 374 -22.30 -20.36 39.81
CA HIS A 374 -23.33 -20.48 40.85
C HIS A 374 -23.01 -21.57 41.91
N CYS A 375 -22.11 -22.51 41.62
CA CYS A 375 -21.70 -23.54 42.58
C CYS A 375 -20.55 -23.10 43.49
N TRP A 376 -19.97 -21.93 43.26
CA TRP A 376 -18.76 -21.51 43.98
C TRP A 376 -19.09 -20.87 45.33
N PRO A 377 -18.23 -21.02 46.34
CA PRO A 377 -18.32 -20.25 47.58
C PRO A 377 -18.40 -18.74 47.28
N GLN A 378 -19.22 -18.01 48.04
CA GLN A 378 -19.50 -16.58 47.79
C GLN A 378 -18.23 -15.73 47.60
N TYR A 379 -17.20 -15.96 48.42
CA TYR A 379 -15.95 -15.20 48.33
C TYR A 379 -15.16 -15.47 47.04
N ILE A 380 -15.24 -16.68 46.48
CA ILE A 380 -14.65 -17.03 45.18
C ILE A 380 -15.48 -16.45 44.05
N TYR A 381 -16.81 -16.57 44.15
CA TYR A 381 -17.75 -15.99 43.19
C TYR A 381 -17.57 -14.48 43.05
N ASP A 382 -17.58 -13.74 44.16
CA ASP A 382 -17.39 -12.28 44.16
C ASP A 382 -16.03 -11.87 43.56
N SER A 383 -14.98 -12.64 43.88
CA SER A 383 -13.64 -12.44 43.31
C SER A 383 -13.63 -12.68 41.80
N ALA A 384 -14.31 -13.74 41.32
CA ALA A 384 -14.42 -14.05 39.90
C ALA A 384 -15.21 -12.98 39.12
N CYS A 385 -16.33 -12.49 39.69
CA CYS A 385 -17.14 -11.43 39.11
C CYS A 385 -16.33 -10.15 38.89
N ARG A 386 -15.54 -9.74 39.90
CA ARG A 386 -14.63 -8.60 39.80
C ARG A 386 -13.50 -8.86 38.80
N PHE A 387 -12.94 -10.07 38.83
CA PHE A 387 -11.84 -10.46 37.96
C PHE A 387 -12.20 -10.47 36.48
N VAL A 388 -13.43 -10.82 36.11
CA VAL A 388 -13.86 -10.84 34.71
C VAL A 388 -14.37 -9.48 34.24
N SER A 389 -14.90 -8.66 35.15
CA SER A 389 -15.57 -7.38 34.80
C SER A 389 -14.65 -6.16 34.79
N VAL A 390 -13.57 -6.14 35.57
CA VAL A 390 -12.78 -4.91 35.81
C VAL A 390 -11.31 -5.10 35.45
N THR A 391 -10.70 -4.09 34.82
CA THR A 391 -9.28 -4.09 34.45
C THR A 391 -8.35 -4.09 35.67
N SER A 392 -8.60 -3.23 36.66
CA SER A 392 -7.84 -3.15 37.90
C SER A 392 -8.46 -4.03 38.97
N VAL A 393 -7.77 -5.11 39.35
CA VAL A 393 -8.23 -6.08 40.36
C VAL A 393 -7.31 -6.06 41.56
N THR A 394 -7.87 -6.30 42.74
CA THR A 394 -7.08 -6.32 43.97
C THR A 394 -6.19 -7.55 44.03
N SER A 395 -5.01 -7.44 44.65
CA SER A 395 -4.14 -8.60 44.87
C SER A 395 -4.80 -9.69 45.72
N GLN A 396 -5.83 -9.34 46.50
CA GLN A 396 -6.59 -10.30 47.29
C GLN A 396 -7.51 -11.16 46.40
N ASP A 397 -8.22 -10.56 45.45
CA ASP A 397 -9.05 -11.30 44.49
C ASP A 397 -8.18 -12.24 43.63
N GLU A 398 -7.03 -11.77 43.15
CA GLU A 398 -6.09 -12.59 42.37
C GLU A 398 -5.57 -13.78 43.16
N ARG A 399 -5.20 -13.57 44.44
CA ARG A 399 -4.77 -14.65 45.34
C ARG A 399 -5.89 -15.65 45.56
N THR A 400 -7.10 -15.16 45.80
CA THR A 400 -8.28 -16.01 46.06
C THR A 400 -8.55 -16.96 44.89
N LEU A 401 -8.50 -16.46 43.66
CA LEU A 401 -8.70 -17.28 42.46
C LEU A 401 -7.51 -18.19 42.17
N ARG A 402 -6.28 -17.72 42.43
CA ARG A 402 -5.07 -18.54 42.28
C ARG A 402 -5.07 -19.71 43.26
N ASP A 403 -5.37 -19.45 44.54
CA ASP A 403 -5.41 -20.49 45.57
C ASP A 403 -6.51 -21.52 45.29
N ALA A 404 -7.63 -21.09 44.69
CA ALA A 404 -8.73 -21.98 44.32
C ALA A 404 -8.47 -22.80 43.04
N PHE A 405 -7.83 -22.21 42.02
CA PHE A 405 -7.85 -22.76 40.66
C PHE A 405 -6.49 -22.79 39.94
N ALA A 406 -5.37 -22.47 40.59
CA ALA A 406 -4.05 -22.39 39.95
C ALA A 406 -3.71 -23.63 39.10
N GLY A 407 -3.25 -23.38 37.87
CA GLY A 407 -2.84 -24.44 36.93
C GLY A 407 -3.97 -25.29 36.36
N GLY A 408 -5.23 -24.99 36.70
CA GLY A 408 -6.41 -25.72 36.21
C GLY A 408 -7.12 -25.04 35.04
N VAL A 409 -7.99 -25.82 34.38
CA VAL A 409 -8.84 -25.38 33.26
C VAL A 409 -9.74 -24.19 33.64
N ILE A 410 -10.24 -24.15 34.88
CA ILE A 410 -11.08 -23.03 35.37
C ILE A 410 -10.30 -21.71 35.34
N MET A 411 -9.05 -21.71 35.79
CA MET A 411 -8.23 -20.49 35.77
C MET A 411 -7.94 -20.03 34.33
N ASN A 412 -7.67 -20.96 33.41
CA ASN A 412 -7.49 -20.63 32.00
C ASN A 412 -8.74 -19.95 31.43
N ARG A 413 -9.92 -20.48 31.70
CA ARG A 413 -11.18 -19.90 31.23
C ARG A 413 -11.46 -18.53 31.86
N LEU A 414 -11.19 -18.35 33.15
CA LEU A 414 -11.30 -17.03 33.80
C LEU A 414 -10.34 -16.00 33.19
N LEU A 415 -9.11 -16.40 32.86
CA LEU A 415 -8.14 -15.54 32.17
C LEU A 415 -8.61 -15.15 30.77
N VAL A 416 -9.17 -16.10 30.01
CA VAL A 416 -9.74 -15.84 28.68
C VAL A 416 -10.93 -14.88 28.80
N LEU A 417 -11.88 -15.13 29.70
CA LEU A 417 -13.02 -14.25 29.93
C LEU A 417 -12.58 -12.84 30.35
N ARG A 418 -11.58 -12.74 31.23
CA ARG A 418 -10.99 -11.45 31.62
C ARG A 418 -10.39 -10.71 30.44
N GLY A 419 -9.65 -11.40 29.56
CA GLY A 419 -9.11 -10.79 28.33
C GLY A 419 -10.23 -10.31 27.40
N LEU A 420 -11.22 -11.17 27.15
CA LEU A 420 -12.34 -10.87 26.26
C LEU A 420 -13.19 -9.70 26.78
N LEU A 421 -13.54 -9.69 28.06
CA LEU A 421 -14.52 -8.77 28.64
C LEU A 421 -13.86 -7.55 29.30
N ALA A 422 -13.07 -7.73 30.36
CA ALA A 422 -12.46 -6.59 31.08
C ALA A 422 -11.49 -5.77 30.21
N HIS A 423 -10.74 -6.41 29.30
CA HIS A 423 -9.78 -5.71 28.43
C HIS A 423 -10.37 -5.30 27.07
N GLY A 424 -11.70 -5.41 26.87
CA GLY A 424 -12.40 -4.84 25.72
C GLY A 424 -12.13 -5.53 24.38
N ILE A 425 -11.48 -6.70 24.36
CA ILE A 425 -11.19 -7.45 23.11
C ILE A 425 -12.50 -7.84 22.41
N PHE A 426 -13.47 -8.31 23.17
CA PHE A 426 -14.74 -8.78 22.64
C PHE A 426 -15.59 -7.61 22.14
N GLN A 427 -15.59 -6.48 22.88
CA GLN A 427 -16.18 -5.23 22.43
C GLN A 427 -15.58 -4.77 21.09
N PHE A 428 -14.24 -4.77 20.98
CA PHE A 428 -13.53 -4.41 19.76
C PHE A 428 -13.90 -5.33 18.59
N ALA A 429 -14.03 -6.63 18.81
CA ALA A 429 -14.42 -7.57 17.76
C ALA A 429 -15.85 -7.34 17.26
N LEU A 430 -16.79 -6.98 18.15
CA LEU A 430 -18.20 -6.77 17.82
C LEU A 430 -18.49 -5.40 17.16
N SER A 431 -17.91 -4.31 17.67
CA SER A 431 -18.23 -2.96 17.22
C SER A 431 -17.08 -2.26 16.47
N GLY A 432 -15.84 -2.66 16.73
CA GLY A 432 -14.65 -2.08 16.11
C GLY A 432 -14.27 -2.68 14.76
N LYS A 433 -14.89 -3.80 14.37
CA LYS A 433 -14.61 -4.51 13.11
C LYS A 433 -15.89 -4.90 12.39
N ARG A 434 -15.96 -4.57 11.10
CA ARG A 434 -17.09 -4.89 10.23
C ARG A 434 -16.75 -6.07 9.33
N TRP A 435 -17.61 -7.07 9.34
CA TRP A 435 -17.46 -8.23 8.47
C TRP A 435 -17.55 -7.82 6.98
N ASN A 436 -16.76 -8.48 6.14
CA ASN A 436 -16.63 -8.24 4.71
C ASN A 436 -16.08 -6.84 4.32
N VAL A 437 -15.73 -6.00 5.30
CA VAL A 437 -15.09 -4.70 5.10
C VAL A 437 -13.71 -4.68 5.75
N ASP A 438 -13.65 -4.99 7.05
CA ASP A 438 -12.41 -4.97 7.82
C ASP A 438 -11.82 -6.37 7.98
N TYR A 439 -12.63 -7.43 7.87
CA TYR A 439 -12.20 -8.82 8.02
C TYR A 439 -13.11 -9.83 7.31
N GLY A 440 -12.59 -11.05 7.14
CA GLY A 440 -13.33 -12.21 6.63
C GLY A 440 -12.39 -13.38 6.31
N LEU A 441 -12.90 -14.41 5.64
CA LEU A 441 -12.08 -15.56 5.23
C LEU A 441 -11.33 -15.28 3.93
N HIS A 442 -10.16 -15.90 3.78
CA HIS A 442 -9.40 -15.91 2.54
C HIS A 442 -9.56 -17.27 1.84
N PRO A 443 -10.07 -17.34 0.60
CA PRO A 443 -10.40 -18.61 -0.06
C PRO A 443 -9.21 -19.58 -0.22
N SER A 444 -8.00 -19.05 -0.40
CA SER A 444 -6.78 -19.82 -0.62
C SER A 444 -5.81 -19.88 0.57
N ARG A 445 -6.09 -19.22 1.71
CA ARG A 445 -5.22 -19.29 2.91
C ARG A 445 -5.80 -20.25 3.95
N CYS A 446 -5.25 -20.19 5.16
CA CYS A 446 -5.77 -20.90 6.32
C CYS A 446 -7.21 -20.50 6.64
N MET A 447 -7.90 -21.38 7.35
CA MET A 447 -9.31 -21.26 7.74
C MET A 447 -9.57 -20.20 8.84
N MET A 448 -8.67 -19.22 9.01
CA MET A 448 -8.80 -18.15 10.00
C MET A 448 -9.28 -16.85 9.33
N ALA A 449 -9.95 -16.00 10.09
CA ALA A 449 -10.28 -14.66 9.64
C ALA A 449 -9.01 -13.83 9.44
N VAL A 450 -8.92 -13.15 8.30
CA VAL A 450 -7.83 -12.25 7.95
C VAL A 450 -8.34 -10.81 7.82
N PRO A 451 -7.48 -9.80 8.00
CA PRO A 451 -7.81 -8.42 7.69
C PRO A 451 -8.13 -8.25 6.20
N PHE A 452 -9.07 -7.36 5.89
CA PHE A 452 -9.40 -6.98 4.52
C PHE A 452 -8.72 -5.66 4.17
N ARG A 453 -8.20 -5.56 2.93
CA ARG A 453 -7.59 -4.32 2.40
C ARG A 453 -8.65 -3.37 1.84
N ALA A 454 -9.71 -3.96 1.31
CA ALA A 454 -10.90 -3.27 0.82
C ALA A 454 -12.10 -4.21 1.03
N ARG A 455 -13.30 -3.69 0.82
CA ARG A 455 -14.52 -4.50 0.91
C ARG A 455 -14.43 -5.73 0.00
N GLY A 456 -14.58 -6.92 0.58
CA GLY A 456 -14.47 -8.20 -0.14
C GLY A 456 -13.06 -8.61 -0.56
N VAL A 457 -12.03 -7.85 -0.22
CA VAL A 457 -10.64 -8.11 -0.66
C VAL A 457 -9.80 -8.50 0.56
N PRO A 458 -9.63 -9.80 0.83
CA PRO A 458 -8.81 -10.26 1.94
C PRO A 458 -7.33 -9.92 1.70
N SER A 459 -6.60 -9.67 2.79
CA SER A 459 -5.15 -9.46 2.70
C SER A 459 -4.42 -10.78 2.44
N GLU A 460 -3.49 -10.78 1.49
CA GLU A 460 -2.71 -11.95 1.08
C GLU A 460 -1.83 -12.52 2.21
N HIS A 461 -1.31 -11.66 3.10
CA HIS A 461 -0.32 -12.06 4.11
C HIS A 461 -0.63 -11.57 5.52
N ALA A 462 -1.43 -10.51 5.69
CA ALA A 462 -1.68 -9.95 7.01
C ALA A 462 -2.54 -10.88 7.89
N GLU A 463 -2.30 -10.83 9.20
CA GLU A 463 -3.05 -11.55 10.23
C GLU A 463 -3.35 -10.61 11.39
N PHE A 464 -4.33 -10.95 12.23
CA PHE A 464 -4.60 -10.19 13.45
C PHE A 464 -3.54 -10.51 14.50
N GLY A 465 -2.83 -9.47 14.97
CA GLY A 465 -1.73 -9.64 15.94
C GLY A 465 -2.18 -10.17 17.31
N HIS A 466 -3.43 -9.92 17.71
CA HIS A 466 -3.97 -10.45 18.97
C HIS A 466 -4.73 -11.76 18.72
N PRO A 467 -4.36 -12.88 19.36
CA PRO A 467 -4.95 -14.19 19.08
C PRO A 467 -6.44 -14.26 19.41
N ASP A 468 -6.89 -13.66 20.52
CA ASP A 468 -8.32 -13.67 20.87
C ASP A 468 -9.19 -12.85 19.90
N VAL A 469 -8.62 -11.80 19.28
CA VAL A 469 -9.30 -11.09 18.19
C VAL A 469 -9.42 -12.02 16.98
N ALA A 470 -8.32 -12.67 16.58
CA ALA A 470 -8.32 -13.62 15.47
C ALA A 470 -9.34 -14.74 15.67
N VAL A 471 -9.38 -15.35 16.86
CA VAL A 471 -10.33 -16.42 17.21
C VAL A 471 -11.77 -15.93 17.15
N THR A 472 -12.07 -14.79 17.77
CA THR A 472 -13.44 -14.25 17.82
C THR A 472 -13.95 -13.88 16.42
N LEU A 473 -13.13 -13.18 15.62
CA LEU A 473 -13.48 -12.81 14.25
C LEU A 473 -13.56 -14.04 13.32
N THR A 474 -12.77 -15.09 13.59
CA THR A 474 -12.88 -16.37 12.87
C THR A 474 -14.22 -17.02 13.17
N CYS A 475 -14.64 -17.10 14.44
CA CYS A 475 -15.96 -17.64 14.80
C CYS A 475 -17.09 -16.88 14.10
N LEU A 476 -17.07 -15.55 14.17
CA LEU A 476 -18.05 -14.69 13.48
C LEU A 476 -18.07 -14.95 11.96
N SER A 477 -16.90 -15.09 11.33
CA SER A 477 -16.81 -15.32 9.88
C SER A 477 -17.42 -16.66 9.42
N TYR A 478 -17.50 -17.66 10.30
CA TYR A 478 -18.20 -18.93 10.01
C TYR A 478 -19.67 -18.92 10.42
N TYR A 479 -20.05 -18.01 11.31
CA TYR A 479 -21.42 -17.85 11.79
C TYR A 479 -22.28 -17.02 10.83
N TYR A 480 -21.67 -16.11 10.08
CA TYR A 480 -22.28 -15.35 8.98
C TYR A 480 -22.28 -16.13 7.67
#